data_AF-A0A6N8UAW7-F1
#
_entry.id   AF-A0A6N8UAW7-F1
#
_cell.length_a   1.000
_cell.length_b   1.000
_cell.length_c   1.000
_cell.angle_alpha   90.00
_cell.angle_beta   90.00
_cell.angle_gamma   90.00
#
_symmetry.space_group_name_H-M   'P 1'
#
loop_
_entity.id
_entity.type
_entity.pdbx_description
1 polymer ?
#
loop_
_entity_poly.entity_id
_entity_poly.type
_entity_poly.pdbx_seq_one_letter_code
_entity_poly.pdbx_strand_id
1 'polypeptide(L)'
;MNFKKAGIRLISIILGLIIFFLGIQWISKPNNQPLVLDPMDSIQNYLFAFTFSLGDLGYILALLFLVFYMAIFIFLGNWIYSRISRK
;
A
#
# COMPACT_ATOMS: atom_id res chain seq x y z
N MET A 1 22.43 3.72 14.66
CA MET A 1 21.40 3.59 13.61
C MET A 1 21.50 4.81 12.69
N ASN A 2 21.82 4.65 11.41
CA ASN A 2 22.11 5.77 10.51
C ASN A 2 20.79 6.45 10.05
N PHE A 3 20.52 7.68 10.50
CA PHE A 3 19.26 8.40 10.22
C PHE A 3 18.93 8.49 8.72
N LYS A 4 19.94 8.61 7.85
CA LYS A 4 19.76 8.60 6.38
C LYS A 4 19.18 7.27 5.85
N LYS A 5 19.51 6.14 6.49
CA LYS A 5 18.99 4.80 6.09
C LYS A 5 17.54 4.61 6.51
N ALA A 6 17.16 5.13 7.68
CA ALA A 6 15.78 5.11 8.14
C ALA A 6 14.88 5.97 7.24
N GLY A 7 15.34 7.15 6.82
CA GLY A 7 14.58 8.06 5.96
C GLY A 7 14.18 7.45 4.61
N ILE A 8 15.12 6.81 3.91
CA ILE A 8 14.84 6.19 2.59
C ILE A 8 13.83 5.04 2.70
N ARG A 9 13.93 4.24 3.77
CA ARG A 9 12.96 3.16 4.05
C ARG A 9 11.57 3.72 4.33
N LEU A 10 11.48 4.78 5.12
CA LEU A 10 10.23 5.45 5.46
C LEU A 10 9.57 6.06 4.21
N ILE A 11 10.36 6.71 3.35
CA ILE A 11 9.88 7.25 2.06
C ILE A 11 9.37 6.14 1.14
N SER A 12 10.05 4.99 1.10
CA SER A 12 9.64 3.85 0.30
C SER A 12 8.32 3.25 0.79
N ILE A 13 8.11 3.19 2.12
CA ILE A 13 6.84 2.76 2.73
C ILE A 13 5.73 3.75 2.41
N ILE A 14 5.98 5.06 2.54
CA ILE A 14 4.99 6.11 2.24
C ILE A 14 4.60 6.07 0.75
N LEU A 15 5.58 6.01 -0.15
CA LEU A 15 5.32 5.89 -1.60
C LEU A 15 4.55 4.62 -1.93
N GLY A 16 4.89 3.52 -1.27
CA GLY A 16 4.11 2.30 -1.33
C GLY A 16 2.67 2.55 -0.93
N LEU A 17 2.42 3.05 0.27
CA LEU A 17 1.05 3.31 0.72
C LEU A 17 0.26 4.17 -0.27
N ILE A 18 0.86 5.24 -0.80
CA ILE A 18 0.24 6.10 -1.82
C ILE A 18 -0.17 5.31 -3.07
N ILE A 19 0.74 4.49 -3.62
CA ILE A 19 0.46 3.66 -4.80
C ILE A 19 -0.64 2.63 -4.52
N PHE A 20 -0.69 2.09 -3.29
CA PHE A 20 -1.72 1.12 -2.89
C PHE A 20 -3.09 1.74 -2.91
N PHE A 21 -3.21 2.92 -2.28
CA PHE A 21 -4.45 3.65 -2.17
C PHE A 21 -4.97 4.02 -3.55
N LEU A 22 -4.09 4.49 -4.44
CA LEU A 22 -4.45 4.76 -5.82
C LEU A 22 -4.92 3.51 -6.56
N GLY A 23 -4.23 2.37 -6.39
CA GLY A 23 -4.59 1.10 -7.03
C GLY A 23 -5.94 0.57 -6.54
N ILE A 24 -6.17 0.60 -5.23
CA ILE A 24 -7.46 0.27 -4.62
C ILE A 24 -8.54 1.18 -5.14
N GLN A 25 -8.33 2.50 -5.10
CA GLN A 25 -9.32 3.47 -5.53
C GLN A 25 -9.67 3.30 -7.02
N TRP A 26 -8.70 2.89 -7.84
CA TRP A 26 -8.91 2.60 -9.24
C TRP A 26 -9.77 1.34 -9.46
N ILE A 27 -9.53 0.27 -8.70
CA ILE A 27 -10.29 -0.99 -8.80
C ILE A 27 -11.67 -0.90 -8.13
N SER A 28 -11.80 -0.11 -7.06
CA SER A 28 -13.00 -0.06 -6.21
C SER A 28 -14.05 0.93 -6.71
N LYS A 29 -13.77 1.71 -7.77
CA LYS A 29 -14.69 2.74 -8.27
C LYS A 29 -15.61 2.20 -9.36
N PRO A 30 -16.94 2.22 -9.15
CA PRO A 30 -17.92 1.85 -10.19
C PRO A 30 -18.17 2.95 -11.23
N ASN A 31 -17.61 4.15 -11.06
CA ASN A 31 -17.79 5.29 -11.96
C ASN A 31 -16.51 6.13 -12.03
N ASN A 32 -16.18 6.67 -13.21
CA ASN A 32 -14.99 7.47 -13.58
C ASN A 32 -14.79 8.78 -12.76
N GLN A 33 -14.82 8.71 -11.44
CA GLN A 33 -14.52 9.86 -10.59
C GLN A 33 -13.02 10.10 -10.49
N PRO A 34 -12.58 11.37 -10.45
CA PRO A 34 -11.17 11.73 -10.38
C PRO A 34 -10.45 11.01 -9.24
N LEU A 35 -9.23 10.55 -9.48
CA LEU A 35 -8.37 9.94 -8.47
C LEU A 35 -8.06 11.00 -7.41
N VAL A 36 -8.62 10.83 -6.22
CA VAL A 36 -8.40 11.69 -5.07
C VAL A 36 -7.60 10.87 -4.07
N LEU A 37 -6.43 11.36 -3.68
CA LEU A 37 -5.63 10.76 -2.62
C LEU A 37 -6.31 11.00 -1.27
N ASP A 38 -7.33 10.20 -0.98
CA ASP A 38 -7.91 10.05 0.35
C ASP A 38 -7.62 8.62 0.86
N PRO A 39 -6.54 8.45 1.64
CA PRO A 39 -6.12 7.16 2.18
C PRO A 39 -7.21 6.50 3.04
N MET A 40 -7.94 7.30 3.81
CA MET A 40 -8.92 6.77 4.76
C MET A 40 -10.11 6.19 4.00
N ASP A 41 -10.63 6.95 3.03
CA ASP A 41 -11.76 6.54 2.21
C ASP A 41 -11.41 5.33 1.32
N SER A 42 -10.16 5.25 0.87
CA SER A 42 -9.67 4.12 0.07
C SER A 42 -9.55 2.83 0.88
N ILE A 43 -9.04 2.88 2.12
CA ILE A 43 -9.03 1.71 3.02
C ILE A 43 -10.45 1.27 3.36
N GLN A 44 -11.35 2.22 3.64
CA GLN A 44 -12.73 1.92 3.99
C GLN A 44 -13.44 1.21 2.82
N ASN A 45 -13.30 1.73 1.60
CA ASN A 45 -13.87 1.11 0.41
C ASN A 45 -13.26 -0.26 0.10
N TYR A 46 -11.95 -0.44 0.29
CA TYR A 46 -11.30 -1.74 0.12
C TYR A 46 -11.79 -2.80 1.09
N LEU A 47 -11.80 -2.46 2.39
CA LEU A 47 -12.29 -3.34 3.44
C LEU A 47 -13.77 -3.64 3.24
N PHE A 48 -14.57 -2.64 2.87
CA PHE A 48 -15.98 -2.83 2.55
C PHE A 48 -16.17 -3.75 1.35
N ALA A 49 -15.47 -3.53 0.24
CA ALA A 49 -15.59 -4.36 -0.97
C ALA A 49 -15.20 -5.83 -0.71
N PHE A 50 -14.11 -6.07 0.02
CA PHE A 50 -13.67 -7.42 0.36
C PHE A 50 -14.62 -8.09 1.36
N THR A 51 -15.08 -7.38 2.40
CA THR A 51 -16.00 -7.93 3.40
C THR A 51 -17.38 -8.17 2.82
N PHE A 52 -17.89 -7.25 1.99
CA PHE A 52 -19.18 -7.41 1.31
C PHE A 52 -19.17 -8.60 0.35
N SER A 53 -18.06 -8.83 -0.35
CA SER A 53 -17.94 -9.92 -1.33
C SER A 53 -17.66 -11.30 -0.70
N LEU A 54 -16.95 -11.36 0.42
CA LEU A 54 -16.40 -12.62 0.96
C LEU A 54 -16.75 -12.87 2.44
N GLY A 55 -17.51 -11.98 3.09
CA GLY A 55 -17.84 -12.06 4.52
C GLY A 55 -16.60 -11.94 5.40
N ASP A 56 -16.56 -12.68 6.50
CA ASP A 56 -15.44 -12.66 7.47
C ASP A 56 -14.08 -13.08 6.86
N LEU A 57 -14.10 -13.91 5.82
CA LEU A 57 -12.89 -14.28 5.06
C LEU A 57 -12.33 -13.10 4.27
N GLY A 58 -13.19 -12.14 3.88
CA GLY A 58 -12.80 -10.90 3.23
C GLY A 58 -11.90 -10.04 4.11
N TYR A 59 -12.18 -9.96 5.41
CA TYR A 59 -11.33 -9.24 6.37
C TYR A 59 -9.92 -9.84 6.46
N ILE A 60 -9.84 -11.16 6.54
CA ILE A 60 -8.56 -11.88 6.64
C ILE A 60 -7.74 -11.67 5.37
N LEU A 61 -8.37 -11.80 4.20
CA LEU A 61 -7.71 -11.58 2.91
C LEU A 61 -7.26 -10.12 2.75
N ALA A 62 -8.11 -9.16 3.11
CA ALA A 62 -7.75 -7.74 3.04
C ALA A 62 -6.55 -7.40 3.93
N LEU A 63 -6.51 -7.93 5.16
CA LEU A 63 -5.36 -7.78 6.07
C LEU A 63 -4.10 -8.43 5.49
N LEU A 64 -4.24 -9.63 4.91
CA LEU A 64 -3.11 -10.37 4.35
C LEU A 64 -2.53 -9.66 3.12
N PHE A 65 -3.39 -9.10 2.26
CA PHE A 65 -2.98 -8.24 1.15
C PHE A 65 -2.28 -6.97 1.63
N LEU A 66 -2.79 -6.31 2.68
CA LEU A 66 -2.15 -5.12 3.25
C LEU A 66 -0.74 -5.44 3.77
N VAL A 67 -0.58 -6.53 4.52
CA VAL A 67 0.71 -6.96 5.06
C VAL A 67 1.68 -7.33 3.93
N PHE A 68 1.21 -8.12 2.96
CA PHE A 68 2.02 -8.53 1.80
C PHE A 68 2.48 -7.31 1.00
N TYR A 69 1.60 -6.33 0.83
CA TYR A 69 1.90 -5.08 0.19
C TYR A 69 3.02 -4.30 0.91
N MET A 70 2.89 -4.11 2.22
CA MET A 70 3.94 -3.47 3.02
C MET A 70 5.28 -4.20 2.90
N ALA A 71 5.26 -5.53 2.93
CA ALA A 71 6.47 -6.35 2.77
C ALA A 71 7.16 -6.12 1.42
N ILE A 72 6.40 -6.06 0.32
CA ILE A 72 6.93 -5.77 -1.02
C ILE A 72 7.62 -4.41 -1.05
N PHE A 73 7.01 -3.36 -0.50
CA PHE A 73 7.59 -2.02 -0.54
C PHE A 73 8.82 -1.86 0.37
N ILE A 74 8.84 -2.54 1.52
CA ILE A 74 10.04 -2.61 2.36
C ILE A 74 11.16 -3.35 1.64
N PHE A 75 10.85 -4.46 0.96
CA PHE A 75 11.82 -5.21 0.16
C PHE A 75 12.37 -4.36 -0.99
N LEU A 76 11.52 -3.70 -1.76
CA LEU A 76 11.91 -2.78 -2.83
C LEU A 76 12.78 -1.63 -2.32
N GLY A 77 12.39 -0.99 -1.22
CA GLY A 77 13.18 0.08 -0.60
C GLY A 77 14.57 -0.40 -0.18
N ASN A 78 14.66 -1.59 0.43
CA ASN A 78 15.95 -2.20 0.79
C ASN A 78 16.77 -2.58 -0.44
N TRP A 79 16.13 -3.08 -1.50
CA TRP A 79 16.80 -3.47 -2.74
C TRP A 79 17.38 -2.25 -3.46
N ILE A 80 16.60 -1.19 -3.63
CA ILE A 80 17.04 0.09 -4.21
C ILE A 80 18.17 0.68 -3.36
N TYR A 81 18.01 0.72 -2.04
CA TYR A 81 19.04 1.21 -1.14
C TYR A 81 20.34 0.41 -1.27
N SER A 82 20.27 -0.92 -1.36
CA SER A 82 21.44 -1.77 -1.57
C SER A 82 22.12 -1.52 -2.92
N ARG A 83 21.39 -1.08 -3.96
CA ARG A 83 21.99 -0.72 -5.25
C ARG A 83 22.67 0.65 -5.22
N ILE A 84 22.07 1.62 -4.52
CA ILE A 84 22.63 2.97 -4.36
C ILE A 84 23.86 2.94 -3.44
N SER A 85 23.82 2.20 -2.34
CA SER A 85 24.91 2.09 -1.37
C SER A 85 26.15 1.35 -1.88
N ARG A 86 26.05 0.64 -3.00
CA ARG A 86 27.19 -0.08 -3.62
C ARG A 86 27.86 0.74 -4.74
N LYS A 87 27.32 1.92 -5.09
CA LYS A 87 28.01 2.95 -5.88
C LYS A 87 28.76 3.88 -4.93
#